data_AF-A0A1U8IML5-F1
#
_entry.id   AF-A0A1U8IML5-F1
#
_cell.length_a   1.000
_cell.length_b   1.000
_cell.length_c   1.000
_cell.angle_alpha   90.00
_cell.angle_beta   90.00
_cell.angle_gamma   90.00
#
_symmetry.space_group_name_H-M   'P 1'
#
loop_
_entity.id
_entity.type
_entity.pdbx_description
1 polymer ?
#
loop_
_entity_poly.entity_id
_entity_poly.type
_entity_poly.pdbx_seq_one_letter_code
_entity_poly.pdbx_strand_id
1 'polypeptide(L)'
;MDKEYFLTKVLSYWSSLIRKVVFCVLRVGPIPTHIAVIMDGNRRYAKRKLLEEGAGHDAGAMALLNLIIYCYELGVKYITAYAFAIDNFRRKPSEVQKIMDLLKECMTVLAKIAKHHPIRVNFSGNLELLNAELRDEARKLMGATAEYSKFVVTICVCYCCTDDIVHSVEKSCREKHYYHSYIEDSHDDDKDDADKDDERHMIKLVDIEKICIWRLHQILTF
;
A
#
# COMPACT_ATOMS: atom_id res chain seq x y z
N MET A 1 41.68 2.63 -0.82
CA MET A 1 40.26 2.52 -1.14
C MET A 1 39.68 1.14 -0.80
N ASP A 2 40.48 0.06 -0.81
CA ASP A 2 39.97 -1.32 -0.61
C ASP A 2 39.60 -1.72 0.82
N LYS A 3 40.29 -1.20 1.85
CA LYS A 3 40.01 -1.59 3.25
C LYS A 3 38.65 -1.09 3.75
N GLU A 4 38.25 0.12 3.36
CA GLU A 4 36.98 0.73 3.78
C GLU A 4 35.78 0.08 3.07
N TYR A 5 35.93 -0.23 1.78
CA TYR A 5 34.96 -1.02 1.02
C TYR A 5 34.83 -2.46 1.57
N PHE A 6 35.96 -3.09 1.92
CA PHE A 6 35.95 -4.42 2.53
C PHE A 6 35.27 -4.40 3.90
N LEU A 7 35.58 -3.44 4.76
CA LEU A 7 34.96 -3.30 6.08
C LEU A 7 33.45 -3.05 5.98
N THR A 8 33.00 -2.18 5.08
CA THR A 8 31.56 -1.93 4.89
C THR A 8 30.83 -3.18 4.37
N LYS A 9 31.44 -3.95 3.47
CA LYS A 9 30.88 -5.21 2.96
C LYS A 9 30.83 -6.31 4.03
N VAL A 10 31.89 -6.42 4.84
CA VAL A 10 31.93 -7.36 5.97
C VAL A 10 30.86 -6.97 6.99
N LEU A 11 30.76 -5.70 7.38
CA LEU A 11 29.75 -5.21 8.31
C LEU A 11 28.32 -5.43 7.78
N SER A 12 28.06 -5.20 6.48
CA SER A 12 26.74 -5.46 5.89
C SER A 12 26.40 -6.95 5.86
N TYR A 13 27.40 -7.81 5.67
CA TYR A 13 27.21 -9.26 5.72
C TYR A 13 26.86 -9.73 7.14
N TRP A 14 27.61 -9.28 8.15
CA TRP A 14 27.34 -9.60 9.55
C TRP A 14 25.98 -9.07 10.01
N SER A 15 25.61 -7.85 9.62
CA SER A 15 24.29 -7.31 9.95
C SER A 15 23.16 -8.10 9.29
N SER A 16 23.34 -8.56 8.05
CA SER A 16 22.39 -9.46 7.38
C SER A 16 22.30 -10.82 8.08
N LEU A 17 23.43 -11.38 8.52
CA LEU A 17 23.45 -12.66 9.22
C LEU A 17 22.73 -12.57 10.58
N ILE A 18 23.06 -11.56 11.38
CA ILE A 18 22.41 -11.31 12.67
C ILE A 18 20.91 -11.10 12.47
N ARG A 19 20.52 -10.31 11.47
CA ARG A 19 19.11 -10.08 11.13
C ARG A 19 18.39 -11.39 10.83
N LYS A 20 18.97 -12.25 9.99
CA LYS A 20 18.39 -13.56 9.65
C LYS A 20 18.20 -14.43 10.90
N VAL A 21 19.18 -14.46 11.80
CA VAL A 21 19.08 -15.21 13.06
C VAL A 21 17.94 -14.67 13.93
N VAL A 22 17.85 -13.35 14.10
CA VAL A 22 16.76 -12.71 14.86
C VAL A 22 15.40 -13.03 14.24
N PHE A 23 15.27 -12.94 12.91
CA PHE A 23 14.02 -13.26 12.23
C PHE A 23 13.66 -14.73 12.33
N CYS A 24 14.63 -15.65 12.30
CA CYS A 24 14.39 -17.07 12.57
C CYS A 24 13.80 -17.29 13.97
N VAL A 25 14.35 -16.61 15.00
CA VAL A 25 13.83 -16.70 16.37
C VAL A 25 12.42 -16.09 16.47
N LEU A 26 12.19 -14.92 15.89
CA LEU A 26 10.87 -14.26 15.91
C LEU A 26 9.79 -15.08 15.21
N ARG A 27 10.14 -15.79 14.14
CA ARG A 27 9.23 -16.67 13.39
C ARG A 27 8.75 -17.89 14.16
N VAL A 28 9.38 -18.22 15.29
CA VAL A 28 8.87 -19.26 16.20
C VAL A 28 7.60 -18.76 16.92
N GLY A 29 7.49 -17.45 17.14
CA GLY A 29 6.32 -16.80 17.72
C GLY A 29 5.25 -16.43 16.69
N PRO A 30 4.12 -15.85 17.14
CA PRO A 30 3.08 -15.37 16.25
C PRO A 30 3.58 -14.17 15.43
N ILE A 31 3.51 -14.29 14.11
CA ILE A 31 3.82 -13.21 13.17
C ILE A 31 2.53 -12.48 12.78
N PRO A 32 2.48 -11.14 12.83
CA PRO A 32 1.33 -10.39 12.37
C PRO A 32 1.08 -10.65 10.89
N THR A 33 -0.17 -10.89 10.54
CA THR A 33 -0.57 -11.14 9.15
C THR A 33 -0.53 -9.86 8.32
N HIS A 34 -0.85 -8.72 8.93
CA HIS A 34 -0.83 -7.40 8.30
C HIS A 34 -0.16 -6.38 9.21
N ILE A 35 0.69 -5.55 8.60
CA ILE A 35 1.28 -4.37 9.22
C ILE A 35 0.86 -3.15 8.43
N ALA A 36 0.40 -2.11 9.12
CA ALA A 36 0.21 -0.82 8.50
C ALA A 36 1.12 0.23 9.11
N VAL A 37 1.68 1.08 8.25
CA VAL A 37 2.62 2.14 8.65
C VAL A 37 2.16 3.50 8.14
N ILE A 38 2.18 4.48 9.03
CA ILE A 38 2.06 5.89 8.68
C ILE A 38 3.46 6.48 8.71
N MET A 39 3.96 6.93 7.57
CA MET A 39 5.30 7.49 7.44
C MET A 39 5.31 8.98 7.80
N ASP A 40 5.11 9.30 9.08
CA ASP A 40 5.20 10.67 9.57
C ASP A 40 6.62 11.00 10.08
N GLY A 41 6.91 12.29 10.23
CA GLY A 41 8.11 12.75 10.89
C GLY A 41 9.29 13.03 9.96
N ASN A 42 9.18 12.80 8.65
CA ASN A 42 10.27 13.08 7.68
C ASN A 42 10.80 14.53 7.78
N ARG A 43 9.90 15.52 7.87
CA ARG A 43 10.28 16.94 8.05
C ARG A 43 10.95 17.19 9.42
N ARG A 44 10.48 16.53 10.49
CA ARG A 44 11.07 16.63 11.83
C ARG A 44 12.46 15.98 11.87
N TYR A 45 12.64 14.87 11.16
CA TYR A 45 13.92 14.18 11.00
C TYR A 45 14.93 15.06 10.28
N ALA A 46 14.56 15.66 9.13
CA ALA A 46 15.42 16.58 8.40
C ALA A 46 15.89 17.75 9.27
N LYS A 47 14.97 18.41 9.99
CA LYS A 47 15.29 19.51 10.92
C LYS A 47 16.27 19.09 12.02
N ARG A 48 16.05 17.92 12.66
CA ARG A 48 16.96 17.41 13.72
C ARG A 48 18.35 17.06 13.20
N LYS A 49 18.47 16.71 11.93
CA LYS A 49 19.74 16.35 11.28
C LYS A 49 20.38 17.52 10.53
N LEU A 50 19.79 18.72 10.59
CA LEU A 50 20.23 19.90 9.84
C LEU A 50 20.31 19.62 8.33
N LEU A 51 19.37 18.82 7.82
CA LEU A 51 19.24 18.49 6.41
C LEU A 51 18.12 19.31 5.76
N GLU A 52 18.18 19.43 4.44
CA GLU A 52 17.07 19.96 3.65
C GLU A 52 15.82 19.07 3.78
N GLU A 53 14.63 19.66 3.67
CA GLU A 53 13.36 18.95 3.87
C GLU A 53 13.21 17.74 2.92
N GLY A 54 13.72 17.86 1.69
CA GLY A 54 13.73 16.77 0.70
C GLY A 54 14.50 15.53 1.17
N ALA A 55 15.64 15.71 1.83
CA ALA A 55 16.46 14.61 2.33
C ALA A 55 15.76 13.80 3.44
N GLY A 56 14.84 14.44 4.18
CA GLY A 56 13.98 13.73 5.13
C GLY A 56 13.01 12.78 4.45
N HIS A 57 12.44 13.17 3.31
CA HIS A 57 11.57 12.31 2.51
C HIS A 57 12.34 11.18 1.83
N ASP A 58 13.56 11.44 1.36
CA ASP A 58 14.46 10.42 0.81
C ASP A 58 14.76 9.33 1.86
N ALA A 59 15.05 9.73 3.10
CA ALA A 59 15.26 8.81 4.22
C ALA A 59 13.99 7.99 4.54
N GLY A 60 12.82 8.63 4.52
CA GLY A 60 11.53 7.96 4.72
C GLY A 60 11.23 6.91 3.64
N ALA A 61 11.49 7.24 2.37
CA ALA A 61 11.33 6.31 1.25
C ALA A 61 12.24 5.08 1.40
N MET A 62 13.51 5.29 1.76
CA MET A 62 14.45 4.19 2.01
C MET A 62 14.04 3.34 3.21
N ALA A 63 13.52 3.97 4.28
CA ALA A 63 13.00 3.25 5.43
C ALA A 63 11.81 2.34 5.05
N LEU A 64 10.89 2.83 4.21
CA LEU A 64 9.77 2.03 3.70
C LEU A 64 10.24 0.83 2.88
N LEU A 65 11.17 1.04 1.94
CA LEU A 65 11.69 -0.04 1.10
C LEU A 65 12.35 -1.13 1.95
N ASN A 66 13.14 -0.74 2.97
CA ASN A 66 13.71 -1.68 3.92
C ASN A 66 12.64 -2.41 4.73
N LEU A 67 11.61 -1.70 5.21
CA LEU A 67 10.50 -2.31 5.95
C LEU A 67 9.77 -3.36 5.11
N ILE A 68 9.50 -3.09 3.83
CA ILE A 68 8.88 -4.03 2.90
C ILE A 68 9.70 -5.31 2.80
N ILE A 69 11.03 -5.20 2.62
CA ILE A 69 11.93 -6.36 2.58
C ILE A 69 11.93 -7.11 3.91
N TYR A 70 11.95 -6.41 5.04
CA TYR A 70 11.92 -7.05 6.36
C TYR A 70 10.62 -7.79 6.60
N CYS A 71 9.47 -7.21 6.25
CA CYS A 71 8.17 -7.87 6.31
C CYS A 71 8.13 -9.13 5.44
N TYR A 72 8.69 -9.06 4.23
CA TYR A 72 8.83 -10.22 3.34
C TYR A 72 9.70 -11.33 3.96
N GLU A 73 10.90 -11.00 4.48
CA GLU A 73 11.81 -11.96 5.13
C GLU A 73 11.19 -12.59 6.40
N LEU A 74 10.44 -11.80 7.17
CA LEU A 74 9.78 -12.23 8.40
C LEU A 74 8.55 -13.12 8.13
N GLY A 75 7.96 -13.05 6.93
CA GLY A 75 6.79 -13.83 6.55
C GLY A 75 5.45 -13.15 6.86
N VAL A 76 5.45 -11.83 7.01
CA VAL A 76 4.22 -11.02 7.04
C VAL A 76 3.53 -11.16 5.67
N LYS A 77 2.19 -11.21 5.63
CA LYS A 77 1.45 -11.42 4.37
C LYS A 77 1.05 -10.11 3.69
N TYR A 78 0.75 -9.09 4.47
CA TYR A 78 0.28 -7.81 3.98
C TYR A 78 1.11 -6.69 4.61
N ILE A 79 1.40 -5.64 3.84
CA ILE A 79 1.86 -4.36 4.37
C ILE A 79 1.11 -3.23 3.70
N THR A 80 0.61 -2.27 4.49
CA THR A 80 0.00 -1.05 3.95
C THR A 80 0.78 0.17 4.40
N ALA A 81 1.22 1.00 3.47
CA ALA A 81 1.97 2.22 3.76
C ALA A 81 1.17 3.46 3.37
N TYR A 82 0.95 4.36 4.32
CA TYR A 82 0.37 5.67 4.06
C TYR A 82 1.46 6.62 3.55
N ALA A 83 1.51 6.82 2.24
CA ALA A 83 2.55 7.59 1.59
C ALA A 83 2.16 9.05 1.34
N PHE A 84 0.94 9.32 0.87
CA PHE A 84 0.53 10.69 0.54
C PHE A 84 -0.97 10.90 0.69
N ALA A 85 -1.36 11.87 1.54
CA ALA A 85 -2.75 12.30 1.72
C ALA A 85 -3.22 13.25 0.61
N ILE A 86 -4.53 13.29 0.33
CA ILE A 86 -5.10 14.33 -0.54
C ILE A 86 -4.86 15.74 0.05
N ASP A 87 -5.00 15.91 1.36
CA ASP A 87 -4.73 17.19 2.01
C ASP A 87 -3.28 17.67 1.88
N ASN A 88 -2.33 16.75 1.60
CA ASN A 88 -0.93 17.12 1.41
C ASN A 88 -0.69 17.90 0.11
N PHE A 89 -1.64 17.95 -0.82
CA PHE A 89 -1.55 18.84 -1.99
C PHE A 89 -1.54 20.33 -1.61
N ARG A 90 -1.95 20.69 -0.38
CA ARG A 90 -1.89 22.06 0.14
C ARG A 90 -0.47 22.51 0.54
N ARG A 91 0.52 21.60 0.49
CA ARG A 91 1.92 21.91 0.78
C ARG A 91 2.56 22.71 -0.36
N LYS A 92 3.81 23.14 -0.17
CA LYS A 92 4.55 23.88 -1.20
C LYS A 92 4.66 23.04 -2.48
N PRO A 93 4.43 23.60 -3.69
CA PRO A 93 4.49 22.85 -4.94
C PRO A 93 5.80 22.09 -5.16
N SER A 94 6.94 22.67 -4.75
CA SER A 94 8.24 22.00 -4.83
C SER A 94 8.36 20.78 -3.91
N GLU A 95 7.74 20.80 -2.72
CA GLU A 95 7.68 19.65 -1.83
C GLU A 95 6.82 18.54 -2.43
N VAL A 96 5.66 18.91 -2.99
CA VAL A 96 4.76 17.95 -3.65
C VAL A 96 5.49 17.29 -4.82
N GLN A 97 6.15 18.06 -5.69
CA GLN A 97 6.89 17.52 -6.83
C GLN A 97 7.97 16.52 -6.38
N LYS A 98 8.77 16.87 -5.37
CA LYS A 98 9.80 15.98 -4.82
C LYS A 98 9.21 14.66 -4.30
N ILE A 99 8.05 14.69 -3.64
CA ILE A 99 7.36 13.48 -3.18
C ILE A 99 6.88 12.63 -4.37
N MET A 100 6.37 13.26 -5.43
CA MET A 100 5.96 12.56 -6.66
C MET A 100 7.15 11.91 -7.38
N ASP A 101 8.30 12.58 -7.41
CA ASP A 101 9.55 12.01 -7.95
C ASP A 101 10.00 10.80 -7.12
N LEU A 102 9.91 10.88 -5.79
CA LEU A 102 10.21 9.77 -4.89
C LEU A 102 9.23 8.60 -5.07
N LEU A 103 7.96 8.87 -5.30
CA LEU A 103 6.97 7.84 -5.62
C LEU A 103 7.38 7.09 -6.90
N LYS A 104 7.84 7.81 -7.93
CA LYS A 104 8.36 7.21 -9.18
C LYS A 104 9.56 6.31 -8.94
N GLU A 105 10.50 6.79 -8.13
CA GLU A 105 11.70 6.02 -7.77
C GLU A 105 11.33 4.76 -6.97
N CYS A 106 10.45 4.89 -5.97
CA CYS A 106 9.91 3.76 -5.21
C CYS A 106 9.24 2.73 -6.12
N MET A 107 8.41 3.15 -7.09
CA MET A 107 7.80 2.25 -8.07
C MET A 107 8.86 1.49 -8.88
N THR A 108 9.90 2.20 -9.33
CA THR A 108 11.01 1.61 -10.10
C THR A 108 11.77 0.57 -9.26
N VAL A 109 12.04 0.87 -7.99
CA VAL A 109 12.72 -0.06 -7.08
C VAL A 109 11.84 -1.26 -6.75
N LEU A 110 10.55 -1.05 -6.46
CA LEU A 110 9.61 -2.13 -6.20
C LEU A 110 9.44 -3.05 -7.40
N ALA A 111 9.41 -2.51 -8.62
CA ALA A 111 9.40 -3.31 -9.84
C ALA A 111 10.64 -4.21 -9.96
N LYS A 112 11.83 -3.72 -9.54
CA LYS A 112 13.05 -4.53 -9.51
C LYS A 112 12.98 -5.60 -8.41
N ILE A 113 12.52 -5.24 -7.21
CA ILE A 113 12.34 -6.19 -6.11
C ILE A 113 11.37 -7.30 -6.52
N ALA A 114 10.25 -6.95 -7.15
CA ALA A 114 9.22 -7.89 -7.59
C ALA A 114 9.69 -8.91 -8.64
N LYS A 115 10.79 -8.62 -9.35
CA LYS A 115 11.44 -9.59 -10.26
C LYS A 115 12.20 -10.68 -9.53
N HIS A 116 12.73 -10.38 -8.34
CA HIS A 116 13.52 -11.31 -7.54
C HIS A 116 12.71 -11.95 -6.40
N HIS A 117 11.65 -11.28 -5.97
CA HIS A 117 10.76 -11.71 -4.89
C HIS A 117 9.31 -11.63 -5.39
N PRO A 118 8.49 -12.69 -5.27
CA PRO A 118 7.09 -12.66 -5.66
C PRO A 118 6.26 -11.76 -4.73
N ILE A 119 6.25 -10.47 -5.04
CA ILE A 119 5.56 -9.42 -4.29
C ILE A 119 4.50 -8.81 -5.19
N ARG A 120 3.26 -8.78 -4.70
CA ARG A 120 2.19 -8.00 -5.32
C ARG A 120 2.22 -6.58 -4.82
N VAL A 121 2.19 -5.61 -5.72
CA VAL A 121 2.12 -4.20 -5.38
C VAL A 121 0.76 -3.65 -5.81
N ASN A 122 0.07 -3.00 -4.88
CA ASN A 122 -1.18 -2.30 -5.11
C ASN A 122 -1.02 -0.83 -4.73
N PHE A 123 -1.65 0.06 -5.49
CA PHE A 123 -1.82 1.47 -5.12
C PHE A 123 -3.28 1.72 -4.77
N SER A 124 -3.52 2.50 -3.73
CA SER A 124 -4.88 2.88 -3.34
C SER A 124 -5.01 4.35 -2.99
N GLY A 125 -6.18 4.90 -3.26
CA GLY A 125 -6.51 6.31 -3.21
C GLY A 125 -6.94 6.82 -4.59
N ASN A 126 -7.14 8.14 -4.69
CA ASN A 126 -7.59 8.77 -5.91
C ASN A 126 -6.41 9.00 -6.88
N LEU A 127 -6.06 7.97 -7.64
CA LEU A 127 -4.96 8.02 -8.61
C LEU A 127 -5.19 9.01 -9.75
N GLU A 128 -6.42 9.49 -9.96
CA GLU A 128 -6.70 10.52 -10.97
C GLU A 128 -6.12 11.88 -10.60
N LEU A 129 -5.77 12.09 -9.32
CA LEU A 129 -5.04 13.27 -8.85
C LEU A 129 -3.53 13.22 -9.16
N LEU A 130 -3.01 12.07 -9.57
CA LEU A 130 -1.64 11.95 -10.07
C LEU A 130 -1.56 12.42 -11.52
N ASN A 131 -0.39 12.88 -11.93
CA ASN A 131 -0.13 13.12 -13.34
C ASN A 131 -0.25 11.81 -14.15
N ALA A 132 -0.53 11.93 -15.45
CA ALA A 132 -0.80 10.77 -16.31
C ALA A 132 0.36 9.77 -16.31
N GLU A 133 1.61 10.26 -16.33
CA GLU A 133 2.81 9.42 -16.34
C GLU A 133 2.91 8.52 -15.10
N LEU A 134 2.77 9.09 -13.89
CA LEU A 134 2.84 8.34 -12.63
C LEU A 134 1.67 7.38 -12.48
N ARG A 135 0.48 7.80 -12.90
CA ARG A 135 -0.72 6.97 -12.85
C ARG A 135 -0.57 5.75 -13.75
N ASP A 136 -0.02 5.91 -14.94
CA ASP A 136 0.19 4.81 -15.88
C ASP A 136 1.30 3.86 -15.40
N GLU A 137 2.37 4.39 -14.82
CA GLU A 137 3.42 3.55 -14.21
C GLU A 137 2.89 2.76 -13.00
N ALA A 138 2.04 3.37 -12.17
CA ALA A 138 1.38 2.69 -11.06
C ALA A 138 0.48 1.55 -11.57
N ARG A 139 -0.34 1.80 -12.60
CA ARG A 139 -1.19 0.78 -13.23
C ARG A 139 -0.38 -0.36 -13.84
N LYS A 140 0.71 -0.03 -14.53
CA LYS A 140 1.63 -1.00 -15.12
C LYS A 140 2.27 -1.89 -14.06
N LEU A 141 2.73 -1.32 -12.93
CA LEU A 141 3.30 -2.09 -11.82
C LEU A 141 2.26 -3.00 -11.15
N MET A 142 1.05 -2.50 -10.94
CA MET A 142 -0.05 -3.33 -10.41
C MET A 142 -0.35 -4.51 -11.33
N GLY A 143 -0.45 -4.27 -12.65
CA GLY A 143 -0.66 -5.32 -13.64
C GLY A 143 0.49 -6.35 -13.68
N ALA A 144 1.73 -5.87 -13.66
CA ALA A 144 2.92 -6.73 -13.71
C ALA A 144 3.11 -7.62 -12.48
N THR A 145 2.46 -7.29 -11.35
CA THR A 145 2.60 -8.03 -10.09
C THR A 145 1.30 -8.68 -9.62
N ALA A 146 0.24 -8.63 -10.44
CA ALA A 146 -1.10 -9.08 -10.07
C ALA A 146 -1.19 -10.58 -9.78
N GLU A 147 -0.32 -11.39 -10.39
CA GLU A 147 -0.28 -12.85 -10.23
C GLU A 147 0.22 -13.29 -8.85
N TYR A 148 0.95 -12.43 -8.14
CA TYR A 148 1.48 -12.75 -6.83
C TYR A 148 0.39 -12.59 -5.75
N SER A 149 0.36 -13.51 -4.79
CA SER A 149 -0.66 -13.51 -3.72
C SER A 149 -0.10 -13.74 -2.32
N LYS A 150 1.16 -14.19 -2.20
CA LYS A 150 1.76 -14.57 -0.92
C LYS A 150 2.17 -13.37 -0.06
N PHE A 151 2.61 -12.29 -0.71
CA PHE A 151 2.98 -11.05 -0.05
C PHE A 151 2.44 -9.87 -0.84
N VAL A 152 1.64 -9.02 -0.19
CA VAL A 152 0.98 -7.87 -0.82
C VAL A 152 1.41 -6.59 -0.14
N VAL A 153 1.94 -5.66 -0.93
CA VAL A 153 2.30 -4.31 -0.54
C VAL A 153 1.25 -3.36 -1.09
N THR A 154 0.54 -2.66 -0.22
CA THR A 154 -0.42 -1.62 -0.60
C THR A 154 0.14 -0.26 -0.24
N ILE A 155 0.29 0.63 -1.23
CA ILE A 155 0.76 2.00 -1.01
C ILE A 155 -0.44 2.94 -1.18
N CYS A 156 -0.80 3.63 -0.09
CA CYS A 156 -1.86 4.63 -0.12
C CYS A 156 -1.29 5.97 -0.57
N VAL A 157 -1.74 6.42 -1.75
CA VAL A 157 -1.32 7.67 -2.41
C VAL A 157 -2.55 8.43 -2.86
N CYS A 158 -2.54 9.75 -2.68
CA CYS A 158 -3.74 10.57 -2.87
C CYS A 158 -4.93 9.96 -2.11
N TYR A 159 -4.67 9.50 -0.89
CA TYR A 159 -5.62 8.73 -0.10
C TYR A 159 -6.23 9.58 1.02
N CYS A 160 -7.54 9.43 1.22
CA CYS A 160 -8.27 9.94 2.37
C CYS A 160 -9.22 8.85 2.84
N CYS A 161 -9.27 8.58 4.14
CA CYS A 161 -10.13 7.53 4.70
C CYS A 161 -11.61 7.79 4.39
N THR A 162 -12.04 9.05 4.50
CA THR A 162 -13.42 9.45 4.21
C THR A 162 -13.76 9.18 2.74
N ASP A 163 -12.86 9.56 1.83
CA ASP A 163 -13.07 9.35 0.39
C ASP A 163 -13.06 7.85 0.04
N ASP A 164 -12.21 7.06 0.70
CA ASP A 164 -12.14 5.61 0.53
C ASP A 164 -13.46 4.93 0.96
N ILE A 165 -14.02 5.35 2.10
CA ILE A 165 -15.31 4.84 2.59
C ILE A 165 -16.44 5.23 1.63
N VAL A 166 -16.52 6.51 1.24
CA VAL A 166 -17.55 7.00 0.32
C VAL A 166 -17.47 6.26 -1.02
N HIS A 167 -16.28 6.15 -1.60
CA HIS A 167 -16.06 5.43 -2.85
C HIS A 167 -16.44 3.95 -2.73
N SER A 168 -16.13 3.31 -1.60
CA SER A 168 -16.48 1.91 -1.35
C SER A 168 -18.00 1.70 -1.26
N VAL A 169 -18.71 2.64 -0.62
CA VAL A 169 -20.17 2.62 -0.57
C VAL A 169 -20.76 2.82 -1.96
N GLU A 170 -20.35 3.87 -2.69
CA GLU A 170 -20.84 4.15 -4.05
C GLU A 170 -20.61 2.99 -5.02
N LYS A 171 -19.43 2.38 -4.96
CA LYS A 171 -19.09 1.23 -5.80
C LYS A 171 -19.93 0.00 -5.42
N SER A 172 -20.13 -0.26 -4.13
CA SER A 172 -21.01 -1.34 -3.67
C SER A 172 -22.45 -1.13 -4.13
N CYS A 173 -22.98 0.10 -4.05
CA CYS A 173 -24.29 0.47 -4.57
C CYS A 173 -24.40 0.14 -6.06
N ARG A 174 -23.40 0.60 -6.85
CA ARG A 174 -23.38 0.44 -8.31
C ARG A 174 -23.27 -1.02 -8.72
N GLU A 175 -22.44 -1.81 -8.06
CA GLU A 175 -22.31 -3.25 -8.34
C GLU A 175 -23.63 -3.97 -8.08
N LYS A 176 -24.30 -3.71 -6.94
CA LYS A 176 -25.61 -4.32 -6.66
C LYS A 176 -26.69 -3.87 -7.63
N HIS A 177 -26.73 -2.58 -7.97
CA HIS A 177 -27.68 -2.06 -8.95
C HIS A 177 -27.48 -2.72 -10.33
N TYR A 178 -26.23 -2.90 -10.76
CA TYR A 178 -25.92 -3.59 -12.02
C TYR A 178 -26.35 -5.06 -12.00
N TYR A 179 -26.03 -5.80 -10.93
CA TYR A 179 -26.48 -7.19 -10.76
C TYR A 179 -28.01 -7.30 -10.78
N HIS A 180 -28.72 -6.33 -10.20
CA HIS A 180 -30.17 -6.30 -10.20
C HIS A 180 -30.74 -6.06 -11.60
N SER A 181 -30.26 -5.03 -12.32
CA SER A 181 -30.69 -4.79 -13.71
C SER A 181 -30.46 -6.00 -14.62
N TYR A 182 -29.38 -6.74 -14.38
CA TYR A 182 -29.08 -7.97 -15.12
C TYR A 182 -30.04 -9.12 -14.79
N ILE A 183 -30.49 -9.22 -13.53
CA ILE A 183 -31.44 -10.24 -13.08
C ILE A 183 -32.85 -9.94 -13.60
N GLU A 184 -33.31 -8.68 -13.53
CA GLU A 184 -34.61 -8.25 -14.08
C GLU A 184 -34.71 -8.49 -15.60
N ASP A 185 -33.62 -8.28 -16.35
CA ASP A 185 -33.57 -8.54 -17.80
C ASP A 185 -33.57 -10.05 -18.15
N SER A 186 -33.43 -10.95 -17.16
CA SER A 186 -33.16 -12.38 -17.39
C SER A 186 -34.27 -13.36 -16.91
N HIS A 187 -35.28 -12.93 -16.15
CA HIS A 187 -36.40 -13.78 -15.74
C HIS A 187 -37.78 -13.09 -15.74
N ASP A 188 -38.73 -13.76 -16.42
CA ASP A 188 -40.19 -13.58 -16.40
C ASP A 188 -40.79 -13.84 -15.00
N ASP A 189 -41.82 -13.06 -14.67
CA ASP A 189 -42.83 -13.23 -13.61
C ASP A 189 -42.69 -14.46 -12.66
N ASP A 190 -42.07 -14.28 -11.49
CA ASP A 190 -42.41 -15.07 -10.29
C ASP A 190 -42.43 -14.14 -9.06
N LYS A 191 -43.62 -13.60 -8.78
CA LYS A 191 -43.93 -12.71 -7.67
C LYS A 191 -44.23 -13.51 -6.40
N ASP A 192 -43.22 -14.00 -5.68
CA ASP A 192 -43.49 -14.58 -4.34
C ASP A 192 -42.36 -14.46 -3.29
N ASP A 193 -41.34 -13.62 -3.50
CA ASP A 193 -40.18 -13.55 -2.58
C ASP A 193 -39.72 -12.11 -2.25
N ALA A 194 -40.65 -11.21 -1.89
CA ALA A 194 -40.34 -9.82 -1.53
C ALA A 194 -39.32 -9.68 -0.38
N ASP A 195 -39.32 -10.63 0.57
CA ASP A 195 -38.44 -10.64 1.74
C ASP A 195 -36.99 -11.06 1.39
N LYS A 196 -36.81 -11.91 0.37
CA LYS A 196 -35.47 -12.28 -0.13
C LYS A 196 -34.88 -11.20 -1.02
N ASP A 197 -35.71 -10.40 -1.66
CA ASP A 197 -35.22 -9.24 -2.39
C ASP A 197 -34.65 -8.19 -1.46
N ASP A 198 -35.31 -7.82 -0.36
CA ASP A 198 -34.80 -6.76 0.52
C ASP A 198 -33.40 -7.09 1.11
N GLU A 199 -33.14 -8.36 1.44
CA GLU A 199 -31.80 -8.81 1.86
C GLU A 199 -30.74 -8.78 0.73
N ARG A 200 -31.14 -8.97 -0.53
CA ARG A 200 -30.24 -8.87 -1.70
C ARG A 200 -29.90 -7.40 -2.01
N HIS A 201 -30.84 -6.50 -1.81
CA HIS A 201 -30.68 -5.05 -2.02
C HIS A 201 -29.87 -4.38 -0.89
N MET A 202 -29.91 -4.92 0.32
CA MET A 202 -29.18 -4.35 1.46
C MET A 202 -27.66 -4.43 1.27
N ILE A 203 -26.97 -3.29 1.19
CA ILE A 203 -25.50 -3.23 1.19
C ILE A 203 -24.99 -3.71 2.53
N LYS A 204 -24.28 -4.84 2.54
CA LYS A 204 -23.72 -5.40 3.76
C LYS A 204 -22.35 -4.79 4.00
N LEU A 205 -21.94 -4.76 5.27
CA LEU A 205 -20.60 -4.29 5.64
C LEU A 205 -19.50 -5.07 4.86
N VAL A 206 -19.73 -6.35 4.61
CA VAL A 206 -18.81 -7.21 3.83
C VAL A 206 -18.64 -6.78 2.37
N ASP A 207 -19.59 -6.03 1.81
CA ASP A 207 -19.49 -5.51 0.43
C ASP A 207 -18.57 -4.28 0.41
N ILE A 208 -18.73 -3.41 1.40
CA ILE A 208 -17.87 -2.23 1.61
C ILE A 208 -16.44 -2.66 1.96
N GLU A 209 -16.28 -3.65 2.85
CA GLU A 209 -14.97 -4.17 3.30
C GLU A 209 -14.14 -4.83 2.20
N LYS A 210 -14.75 -5.30 1.09
CA LYS A 210 -14.01 -5.82 -0.06
C LYS A 210 -13.26 -4.73 -0.82
N ILE A 211 -13.74 -3.49 -0.72
CA ILE A 211 -13.24 -2.35 -1.48
C ILE A 211 -12.42 -1.44 -0.56
N CYS A 212 -12.90 -1.21 0.65
CA CYS A 212 -12.30 -0.33 1.64
C CYS A 212 -11.09 -0.98 2.30
N ILE A 213 -10.00 -0.22 2.40
CA ILE A 213 -8.73 -0.74 2.93
C ILE A 213 -8.76 -0.98 4.44
N TRP A 214 -9.73 -0.45 5.16
CA TRP A 214 -9.73 -0.37 6.64
C TRP A 214 -9.74 -1.70 7.40
N ARG A 215 -9.97 -2.85 6.77
CA ARG A 215 -10.23 -4.10 7.50
C ARG A 215 -9.00 -4.85 8.04
N LEU A 216 -7.76 -4.39 7.85
CA LEU A 216 -6.60 -5.26 8.12
C LEU A 216 -5.61 -4.74 9.18
N HIS A 217 -5.70 -3.48 9.59
CA HIS A 217 -4.51 -2.80 10.16
C HIS A 217 -4.32 -3.06 11.65
N GLN A 218 -3.29 -3.82 12.02
CA GLN A 218 -2.46 -3.43 13.16
C GLN A 218 -1.71 -2.16 12.74
N ILE A 219 -2.20 -1.00 13.16
CA ILE A 219 -1.59 0.30 12.86
C ILE A 219 -0.34 0.44 13.73
N LEU A 220 0.83 0.37 13.11
CA LEU A 220 2.09 0.78 13.72
C LEU A 220 2.34 2.25 13.34
N THR A 221 2.23 3.12 14.35
CA THR A 221 2.64 4.52 14.25
C THR A 221 4.06 4.63 14.78
N PHE A 222 5.00 5.16 13.99
CA PHE A 222 6.37 5.44 14.40
C PHE A 222 6.63 6.96 14.47
#